data_AF-A0A838V6T7-F1
#
_entry.id   AF-A0A838V6T7-F1
#
_cell.length_a   1.000
_cell.length_b   1.000
_cell.length_c   1.000
_cell.angle_alpha   90.00
_cell.angle_beta   90.00
_cell.angle_gamma   90.00
#
_symmetry.space_group_name_H-M   'P 1'
#
loop_
_entity.id
_entity.type
_entity.pdbx_description
1 polymer ?
#
loop_
_entity_poly.entity_id
_entity_poly.type
_entity_poly.pdbx_seq_one_letter_code
_entity_poly.pdbx_strand_id
1 'polypeptide(L)'
;MPTQQKKPVNWRAWIIGILVALVVIVALQNSQQVSVEVLFASFNAPLIVMLLVFAGLGALIGWAAPVLLRHRRTGRAQKGAIDAKAVEQKK
;
A
#
# COMPACT_ATOMS: atom_id res chain seq x y z
N MET A 1 -25.43 -14.24 -32.83
CA MET A 1 -23.97 -14.41 -32.59
C MET A 1 -23.69 -14.03 -31.14
N PRO A 2 -23.21 -14.94 -30.27
CA PRO A 2 -22.91 -14.58 -28.90
C PRO A 2 -21.70 -13.64 -28.87
N THR A 3 -21.92 -12.41 -28.40
CA THR A 3 -20.87 -11.41 -28.20
C THR A 3 -19.99 -11.85 -27.03
N GLN A 4 -18.79 -12.34 -27.32
CA GLN A 4 -17.78 -12.71 -26.33
C GLN A 4 -17.38 -11.46 -25.53
N GLN A 5 -17.92 -11.34 -24.32
CA GLN A 5 -17.62 -10.27 -23.39
C GLN A 5 -16.17 -10.45 -22.89
N LYS A 6 -15.24 -9.71 -23.48
CA LYS A 6 -13.81 -9.78 -23.14
C LYS A 6 -13.63 -9.31 -21.69
N LYS A 7 -13.40 -10.25 -20.76
CA LYS A 7 -13.19 -9.96 -19.35
C LYS A 7 -12.06 -8.92 -19.21
N PRO A 8 -12.31 -7.75 -18.58
CA PRO A 8 -11.27 -6.74 -18.43
C PRO A 8 -10.16 -7.30 -17.56
N VAL A 9 -8.95 -7.29 -18.10
CA VAL A 9 -7.78 -7.83 -17.41
C VAL A 9 -7.44 -6.88 -16.26
N ASN A 10 -7.37 -7.39 -15.04
CA ASN A 10 -7.05 -6.58 -13.86
C ASN A 10 -5.54 -6.33 -13.79
N TRP A 11 -5.07 -5.34 -14.54
CA TRP A 11 -3.65 -4.96 -14.66
C TRP A 11 -2.98 -4.68 -13.31
N ARG A 12 -3.73 -4.17 -12.32
CA ARG A 12 -3.22 -3.92 -10.97
C ARG A 12 -2.85 -5.22 -10.26
N ALA A 13 -3.69 -6.25 -10.40
CA ALA A 13 -3.39 -7.57 -9.85
C ALA A 13 -2.15 -8.20 -10.50
N TRP A 14 -1.96 -7.98 -11.81
CA TRP A 14 -0.75 -8.41 -12.51
C TRP A 14 0.50 -7.72 -11.99
N ILE A 15 0.48 -6.41 -11.80
CA ILE A 15 1.62 -5.67 -11.23
C ILE A 15 1.97 -6.18 -9.84
N ILE A 16 0.96 -6.35 -8.97
CA ILE A 16 1.18 -6.85 -7.61
C ILE A 16 1.76 -8.27 -7.66
N GLY A 17 1.21 -9.14 -8.50
CA GLY A 17 1.71 -10.51 -8.66
C GLY A 17 3.17 -10.55 -9.14
N ILE A 18 3.53 -9.72 -10.12
CA ILE A 18 4.90 -9.59 -10.61
C ILE A 18 5.83 -9.08 -9.51
N LEU A 19 5.40 -8.06 -8.75
CA LEU A 19 6.20 -7.48 -7.68
C LEU A 19 6.51 -8.51 -6.58
N VAL A 20 5.50 -9.29 -6.18
CA VAL A 20 5.65 -10.39 -5.22
C VAL A 20 6.59 -11.47 -5.76
N ALA A 21 6.42 -11.87 -7.02
CA ALA A 21 7.28 -12.86 -7.64
C ALA A 21 8.75 -12.41 -7.68
N LEU A 22 9.01 -11.15 -8.05
CA LEU A 22 10.36 -10.58 -8.06
C LEU A 22 10.98 -10.56 -6.66
N VAL A 23 10.21 -10.14 -5.64
CA VAL A 23 10.62 -10.18 -4.24
C VAL A 23 11.06 -11.59 -3.83
N VAL A 24 10.26 -12.61 -4.15
CA VAL A 24 10.57 -14.01 -3.84
C VAL A 24 11.82 -14.47 -4.58
N ILE A 25 11.93 -14.18 -5.88
CA ILE A 25 13.08 -14.57 -6.70
C ILE A 25 14.37 -13.94 -6.15
N VAL A 26 14.36 -12.64 -5.87
CA VAL A 26 15.52 -11.94 -5.29
C VAL A 26 15.89 -12.54 -3.94
N ALA A 27 14.91 -12.84 -3.10
CA ALA A 27 15.16 -13.40 -1.77
C ALA A 27 15.73 -14.84 -1.82
N LEU A 28 15.23 -15.67 -2.74
CA LEU A 28 15.73 -17.03 -2.95
C LEU A 28 17.12 -17.03 -3.60
N GLN A 29 17.36 -16.15 -4.57
CA GLN A 29 18.67 -16.04 -5.24
C GLN A 29 19.74 -15.44 -4.32
N ASN A 30 19.37 -14.48 -3.46
CA ASN A 30 20.27 -13.87 -2.48
C ASN A 30 20.05 -14.43 -1.08
N SER A 31 20.06 -15.76 -0.92
CA SER A 31 20.07 -16.45 0.38
C SER A 31 21.40 -16.25 1.16
N GLN A 32 22.06 -15.12 0.99
CA GLN A 32 23.28 -14.76 1.69
C GLN A 32 22.95 -14.09 3.03
N GLN A 33 23.82 -14.28 4.02
CA GLN A 33 23.77 -13.50 5.24
C GLN A 33 24.23 -12.08 4.92
N VAL A 34 23.35 -11.11 5.14
CA VAL A 34 23.67 -9.69 5.00
C VAL A 34 23.80 -9.08 6.38
N SER A 35 24.87 -8.31 6.57
CA SER A 35 25.04 -7.47 7.75
C SER A 35 24.12 -6.27 7.62
N VAL A 36 23.19 -6.14 8.54
CA VAL A 36 22.24 -5.03 8.59
C VAL A 36 22.60 -4.15 9.77
N GLU A 37 22.70 -2.85 9.51
CA GLU A 37 23.08 -1.85 10.50
C GLU A 37 21.94 -0.86 10.69
N VAL A 38 21.38 -0.84 11.89
CA VAL A 38 20.22 -0.02 12.25
C VAL A 38 20.62 0.92 13.37
N LEU A 39 20.93 2.17 13.02
CA LEU A 39 21.29 3.34 13.85
C LEU A 39 22.35 3.15 14.96
N PHE A 40 22.25 2.10 15.78
CA PHE A 40 23.18 1.72 16.87
C PHE A 40 23.36 0.19 17.03
N ALA A 41 22.78 -0.64 16.16
CA ALA A 41 22.85 -2.10 16.26
C ALA A 41 23.21 -2.74 14.91
N SER A 42 24.17 -3.65 14.93
CA SER A 42 24.55 -4.47 13.78
C SER A 42 24.19 -5.93 14.03
N PHE A 43 23.57 -6.56 13.05
CA PHE A 43 23.22 -7.96 13.13
C PHE A 43 23.19 -8.61 11.76
N ASN A 44 23.54 -9.89 11.73
CA ASN A 44 23.48 -10.69 10.51
C ASN A 44 22.10 -11.33 10.42
N ALA A 45 21.38 -11.00 9.36
CA ALA A 45 20.10 -11.60 9.05
C ALA A 45 20.11 -12.17 7.63
N PRO A 46 19.43 -13.30 7.38
CA PRO A 46 19.17 -13.73 6.01
C PRO A 46 18.39 -12.65 5.27
N LEU A 47 18.79 -12.31 4.05
CA LEU A 47 18.14 -11.25 3.26
C LEU A 47 16.62 -11.45 3.15
N ILE A 48 16.16 -12.70 3.06
CA ILE A 48 14.73 -13.01 2.99
C ILE A 48 13.94 -12.53 4.22
N VAL A 49 14.54 -12.56 5.41
CA VAL A 49 13.90 -12.08 6.64
C VAL A 49 13.68 -10.57 6.54
N MET A 50 14.68 -9.83 6.07
CA MET A 50 14.57 -8.39 5.85
C MET A 50 13.51 -8.05 4.81
N LEU A 51 13.51 -8.76 3.67
CA LEU A 51 12.55 -8.53 2.61
C LEU A 51 11.11 -8.75 3.08
N LEU A 52 10.86 -9.79 3.88
CA LEU A 52 9.54 -10.04 4.48
C LEU A 52 9.14 -8.95 5.48
N VAL A 53 10.06 -8.49 6.32
CA VAL A 53 9.78 -7.41 7.28
C VAL A 53 9.41 -6.11 6.55
N PHE A 54 10.21 -5.67 5.58
CA PHE A 54 9.94 -4.45 4.84
C PHE A 54 8.69 -4.56 3.95
N ALA A 55 8.47 -5.71 3.30
CA ALA A 55 7.25 -5.96 2.54
C ALA A 55 6.01 -5.93 3.45
N GLY A 56 6.09 -6.54 4.63
CA GLY A 56 5.03 -6.52 5.63
C GLY A 56 4.74 -5.11 6.15
N LEU A 57 5.78 -4.33 6.46
CA LEU A 57 5.63 -2.93 6.87
C LEU A 57 5.02 -2.07 5.75
N GLY A 58 5.50 -2.22 4.52
CA GLY A 58 4.96 -1.53 3.36
C GLY A 58 3.48 -1.87 3.12
N ALA A 59 3.10 -3.14 3.24
CA ALA A 59 1.72 -3.59 3.13
C ALA A 59 0.84 -3.03 4.26
N LEU A 60 1.33 -3.05 5.50
CA LEU A 60 0.63 -2.51 6.66
C LEU A 60 0.38 -1.01 6.51
N ILE A 61 1.41 -0.24 6.14
CA ILE A 61 1.30 1.19 5.88
C ILE A 61 0.35 1.44 4.71
N GLY A 62 0.49 0.70 3.62
CA GLY A 62 -0.37 0.81 2.43
C GLY A 62 -1.85 0.52 2.73
N TRP A 63 -2.13 -0.39 3.66
CA TRP A 63 -3.49 -0.69 4.13
C TRP A 63 -4.02 0.38 5.10
N ALA A 64 -3.20 0.83 6.05
CA ALA A 64 -3.59 1.80 7.07
C ALA A 64 -3.75 3.24 6.53
N ALA A 65 -2.92 3.63 5.56
CA ALA A 65 -2.92 4.96 4.95
C ALA A 65 -4.32 5.40 4.44
N PRO A 66 -5.03 4.64 3.59
CA PRO A 66 -6.36 5.05 3.11
C PRO A 66 -7.40 5.15 4.23
N VAL A 67 -7.31 4.33 5.28
CA VAL A 67 -8.20 4.41 6.45
C VAL A 67 -7.98 5.74 7.19
N LEU A 68 -6.72 6.09 7.46
CA LEU A 68 -6.37 7.33 8.15
C LEU A 68 -6.68 8.58 7.30
N LEU A 69 -6.46 8.50 5.99
CA LEU A 69 -6.74 9.59 5.04
C LEU A 69 -8.24 9.80 4.81
N ARG A 70 -9.07 8.76 4.93
CA ARG A 70 -10.52 8.84 4.72
C ARG A 70 -11.20 9.73 5.76
N HIS A 71 -10.75 9.68 7.03
CA HIS A 71 -11.29 10.54 8.09
C HIS A 71 -11.09 12.04 7.84
N ARG A 72 -10.02 12.42 7.12
CA ARG A 72 -9.75 13.85 6.84
C ARG A 72 -10.65 14.41 5.72
N ARG A 73 -11.13 13.56 4.82
CA ARG A 73 -12.01 13.99 3.71
C ARG A 73 -13.45 14.20 4.16
N THR A 74 -13.98 13.33 5.02
CA THR A 74 -15.33 13.50 5.58
C THR A 74 -15.45 14.75 6.45
N GLY A 75 -14.43 15.06 7.26
CA GLY A 75 -14.42 16.27 8.08
C GLY A 75 -14.46 17.58 7.28
N ARG A 76 -13.80 17.64 6.11
CA ARG A 76 -13.84 18.82 5.22
C ARG A 76 -15.16 18.94 4.46
N ALA A 77 -15.73 17.82 4.00
CA ALA A 77 -17.03 17.82 3.33
C ALA A 77 -18.15 18.26 4.27
N GLN A 78 -18.09 17.85 5.54
CA GLN A 78 -19.08 18.23 6.54
C GLN A 78 -18.97 19.72 6.91
N LYS A 79 -17.75 20.26 7.06
CA LYS A 79 -17.55 21.70 7.31
C LYS A 79 -18.07 22.56 6.16
N GLY A 80 -17.75 22.20 4.91
CA GLY A 80 -18.24 22.92 3.73
C GLY A 80 -19.77 22.87 3.56
N ALA A 81 -20.42 21.77 3.96
CA ALA A 81 -21.88 21.66 3.95
C ALA A 81 -22.55 22.54 5.02
N ILE A 82 -21.93 22.67 6.20
CA ILE A 82 -22.42 23.54 7.28
C ILE A 82 -22.27 25.02 6.87
N ASP A 83 -21.13 25.39 6.29
CA ASP A 83 -20.89 26.75 5.82
C ASP A 83 -21.86 27.14 4.69
N ALA A 84 -22.15 26.23 3.75
CA ALA A 84 -23.12 26.45 2.67
C ALA A 84 -24.56 26.65 3.21
N LYS A 85 -24.97 25.84 4.19
CA LYS A 85 -26.28 25.97 4.86
C LYS A 85 -26.42 27.30 5.61
N ALA A 86 -25.35 27.78 6.23
CA ALA A 86 -25.33 29.06 6.94
C ALA A 86 -25.44 30.28 6.00
N VAL A 87 -24.88 30.17 4.78
CA VAL A 87 -25.00 31.22 3.75
C VAL A 87 -26.42 31.28 3.19
N GLU A 88 -27.08 30.14 2.99
CA GLU A 88 -28.45 30.06 2.46
C GLU A 88 -29.50 30.63 3.43
N GLN A 89 -29.35 30.43 4.74
CA GLN A 89 -30.27 30.98 5.75
C GLN A 89 -30.17 32.50 5.94
N LYS A 90 -29.08 33.13 5.50
CA LYS A 90 -28.86 34.58 5.67
C LYS A 90 -29.41 35.41 4.51
N LYS A 91 -30.04 34.78 3.53
CA LYS A 91 -30.55 35.37 2.29
C LYS A 91 -32.07 35.36 2.25
#